data_AF-A0A2E0BTD6-F1
#
_entry.id   AF-A0A2E0BTD6-F1
#
_cell.length_a   1.000
_cell.length_b   1.000
_cell.length_c   1.000
_cell.angle_alpha   90.00
_cell.angle_beta   90.00
_cell.angle_gamma   90.00
#
_symmetry.space_group_name_H-M   'P 1'
#
loop_
_entity.id
_entity.type
_entity.pdbx_description
1 polymer ?
#
loop_
_entity_poly.entity_id
_entity_poly.type
_entity_poly.pdbx_seq_one_letter_code
_entity_poly.pdbx_strand_id
1 'polypeptide(L)'
;MNDSQRQAYANLLKEKSLQVGNLFTGSAYWDTEHEGMIYAMDWIPQSGSIKLLEMNTNIGLSGRMKPYFDFSELVSHITSSGHTTCTYHEDYLNFNIEPQRVEDTLDIFKQQLSSSLSSSGCTFTHEYNLWDEVIPTPSSTHYVLRQGHSNYHNVDILCENKTIFRNFITGSLGEDFFPAFGSNISSSFSNPTNVPDVVIKDPTKDMGVGVSFTDFTSDRNQIYNNHNYVEQYIEPEIDNSRYRLFRSIILIGSGSVKYLIKNPTYTINYRKFGQPSGSVTIGSQTTNIYDYNNVRIWQTGHFEGNTPVSMSDGSVKTIGSVSAGEVVKSVIVDNYPKRDNSFISSTTNVSWPQYILDKGNWTGSIGELSESTSSVNSVPQVYSWGYYELNGSTKVNPEDSIMVYDNSKYQFKPMRDIKVNDVFVTKGFVTQSVSSINLVTSESIFYSLDLETEDRYFAGDDTNSVITSDSYW
;
A
#
# COMPACT_ATOMS: atom_id res chain seq x y z
N MET A 1 -20.34 -8.22 3.07
CA MET A 1 -19.55 -9.07 2.15
C MET A 1 -19.50 -10.48 2.73
N ASN A 2 -19.73 -11.53 1.94
CA ASN A 2 -19.58 -12.91 2.44
C ASN A 2 -18.12 -13.38 2.25
N ASP A 3 -17.60 -14.15 3.22
CA ASP A 3 -16.20 -14.60 3.20
C ASP A 3 -15.89 -15.55 2.05
N SER A 4 -16.92 -16.27 1.56
CA SER A 4 -16.79 -17.20 0.44
C SER A 4 -16.34 -16.54 -0.86
N GLN A 5 -16.87 -15.35 -1.20
CA GLN A 5 -16.47 -14.63 -2.42
C GLN A 5 -15.03 -14.13 -2.31
N ARG A 6 -14.65 -13.57 -1.16
CA ARG A 6 -13.26 -13.16 -0.89
C ARG A 6 -12.29 -14.32 -1.08
N GLN A 7 -12.63 -15.48 -0.53
CA GLN A 7 -11.80 -16.67 -0.66
C GLN A 7 -11.69 -17.16 -2.10
N ALA A 8 -12.79 -17.13 -2.88
CA ALA A 8 -12.77 -17.51 -4.29
C ALA A 8 -11.81 -16.62 -5.10
N TYR A 9 -11.89 -15.30 -4.91
CA TYR A 9 -10.98 -14.34 -5.55
C TYR A 9 -9.52 -14.51 -5.12
N ALA A 10 -9.28 -14.77 -3.84
CA ALA A 10 -7.95 -15.05 -3.32
C ALA A 10 -7.33 -16.32 -3.94
N ASN A 11 -8.13 -17.37 -4.13
CA ASN A 11 -7.70 -18.60 -4.79
C ASN A 11 -7.36 -18.35 -6.26
N LEU A 12 -8.23 -17.62 -6.99
CA LEU A 12 -7.97 -17.23 -8.38
C LEU A 12 -6.69 -16.39 -8.51
N LEU A 13 -6.48 -15.45 -7.59
CA LEU A 13 -5.28 -14.60 -7.56
C LEU A 13 -4.02 -15.44 -7.45
N LYS A 14 -4.00 -16.40 -6.52
CA LYS A 14 -2.89 -17.34 -6.38
C LYS A 14 -2.69 -18.20 -7.61
N GLU A 15 -3.73 -18.89 -8.06
CA GLU A 15 -3.68 -19.81 -9.20
C GLU A 15 -3.17 -19.13 -10.47
N LYS A 16 -3.78 -18.01 -10.86
CA LYS A 16 -3.41 -17.30 -12.09
C LYS A 16 -2.03 -16.66 -12.02
N SER A 17 -1.62 -16.16 -10.85
CA SER A 17 -0.26 -15.62 -10.68
C SER A 17 0.80 -16.71 -10.84
N LEU A 18 0.55 -17.91 -10.31
CA LEU A 18 1.43 -19.05 -10.50
C LEU A 18 1.46 -19.51 -11.96
N GLN A 19 0.33 -19.50 -12.68
CA GLN A 19 0.28 -19.83 -14.11
C GLN A 19 1.15 -18.87 -14.94
N VAL A 20 1.04 -17.56 -14.70
CA VAL A 20 1.88 -16.56 -15.39
C VAL A 20 3.34 -16.74 -15.01
N GLY A 21 3.65 -16.87 -13.72
CA GLY A 21 5.04 -17.03 -13.26
C GLY A 21 5.73 -18.28 -13.83
N ASN A 22 5.00 -19.38 -13.99
CA ASN A 22 5.53 -20.62 -14.59
C ASN A 22 6.05 -20.43 -16.02
N LEU A 23 5.49 -19.50 -16.80
CA LEU A 23 5.96 -19.21 -18.16
C LEU A 23 7.41 -18.73 -18.21
N PHE A 24 7.88 -18.16 -17.10
CA PHE A 24 9.19 -17.52 -17.00
C PHE A 24 10.22 -18.39 -16.28
N THR A 25 9.94 -19.67 -16.00
CA THR A 25 10.84 -20.54 -15.22
C THR A 25 11.93 -21.24 -16.05
N GLY A 26 11.78 -21.26 -17.38
CA GLY A 26 12.70 -21.97 -18.27
C GLY A 26 14.06 -21.27 -18.43
N SER A 27 15.06 -22.02 -18.88
CA SER A 27 16.43 -21.53 -19.11
C SER A 27 16.57 -20.44 -20.17
N ALA A 28 15.50 -20.10 -20.89
CA ALA A 28 15.48 -18.92 -21.75
C ALA A 28 15.47 -17.61 -20.95
N TYR A 29 15.07 -17.68 -19.67
CA TYR A 29 14.92 -16.52 -18.81
C TYR A 29 15.98 -16.42 -17.74
N TRP A 30 16.60 -17.54 -17.37
CA TRP A 30 17.59 -17.63 -16.30
C TRP A 30 18.90 -18.15 -16.86
N ASP A 31 19.98 -17.40 -16.62
CA ASP A 31 21.31 -17.80 -17.05
C ASP A 31 21.86 -18.95 -16.18
N THR A 32 21.43 -19.02 -14.93
CA THR A 32 21.91 -20.01 -13.96
C THR A 32 20.82 -20.57 -13.06
N GLU A 33 21.11 -21.70 -12.41
CA GLU A 33 20.33 -22.20 -11.27
C GLU A 33 20.67 -21.38 -10.01
N HIS A 34 19.83 -21.47 -8.97
CA HIS A 34 20.07 -20.80 -7.67
C HIS A 34 19.91 -19.27 -7.65
N GLU A 35 19.10 -18.74 -8.56
CA GLU A 35 18.67 -17.34 -8.56
C GLU A 35 17.15 -17.20 -8.70
N GLY A 36 16.64 -16.05 -8.24
CA GLY A 36 15.25 -15.67 -8.42
C GLY A 36 15.02 -14.17 -8.26
N MET A 37 13.90 -13.71 -8.81
CA MET A 37 13.46 -12.32 -8.74
C MET A 37 12.04 -12.24 -8.18
N ILE A 38 11.80 -11.24 -7.35
CA ILE A 38 10.48 -10.95 -6.79
C ILE A 38 9.73 -10.03 -7.76
N TYR A 39 8.53 -10.45 -8.14
CA TYR A 39 7.65 -9.70 -9.03
C TYR A 39 6.32 -9.42 -8.34
N ALA A 40 5.64 -8.38 -8.81
CA ALA A 40 4.26 -8.09 -8.46
C ALA A 40 3.40 -8.05 -9.71
N MET A 41 2.23 -8.67 -9.66
CA MET A 41 1.27 -8.59 -10.76
C MET A 41 0.04 -7.86 -10.28
N ASP A 42 -0.43 -6.92 -11.08
CA ASP A 42 -1.66 -6.20 -10.82
C ASP A 42 -2.80 -6.82 -11.61
N TRP A 43 -3.93 -7.01 -10.92
CA TRP A 43 -5.12 -7.67 -11.43
C TRP A 43 -6.33 -6.83 -11.15
N ILE A 44 -7.31 -6.91 -12.03
CA ILE A 44 -8.65 -6.38 -11.78
C ILE A 44 -9.64 -7.53 -11.63
N PRO A 45 -10.53 -7.47 -10.62
CA PRO A 45 -11.64 -8.39 -10.59
C PRO A 45 -12.67 -8.02 -11.64
N GLN A 46 -13.31 -9.05 -12.19
CA GLN A 46 -14.22 -9.02 -13.33
C GLN A 46 -15.27 -10.11 -13.08
N SER A 47 -16.40 -9.76 -12.44
CA SER A 47 -17.54 -10.65 -12.11
C SER A 47 -17.23 -12.15 -12.15
N GLY A 48 -16.83 -12.72 -11.02
CA GLY A 48 -16.48 -14.14 -10.86
C GLY A 48 -15.09 -14.54 -11.37
N SER A 49 -14.32 -13.61 -11.94
CA SER A 49 -12.96 -13.85 -12.44
C SER A 49 -12.01 -12.70 -12.11
N ILE A 50 -10.72 -12.88 -12.39
CA ILE A 50 -9.72 -11.82 -12.39
C ILE A 50 -8.99 -11.78 -13.72
N LYS A 51 -8.55 -10.59 -14.10
CA LYS A 51 -7.79 -10.34 -15.33
C LYS A 51 -6.51 -9.60 -15.01
N LEU A 52 -5.44 -10.02 -15.68
CA LEU A 52 -4.11 -9.45 -15.53
C LEU A 52 -4.05 -8.07 -16.18
N LEU A 53 -3.48 -7.09 -15.50
CA LEU A 53 -3.22 -5.76 -16.05
C LEU A 53 -1.76 -5.57 -16.42
N GLU A 54 -0.86 -5.98 -15.54
CA GLU A 54 0.58 -5.82 -15.69
C GLU A 54 1.36 -6.70 -14.70
N MET A 55 2.66 -6.83 -14.97
CA MET A 55 3.66 -7.46 -14.12
C MET A 55 4.80 -6.47 -13.95
N ASN A 56 5.24 -6.26 -12.71
CA ASN A 56 6.24 -5.28 -12.32
C ASN A 56 7.40 -6.00 -11.63
N THR A 57 8.61 -5.55 -11.92
CA THR A 57 9.88 -6.05 -11.36
C THR A 57 10.40 -5.12 -10.26
N ASN A 58 10.16 -3.82 -10.44
CA ASN A 58 10.35 -2.80 -9.41
C ASN A 58 9.05 -2.57 -8.64
N ILE A 59 8.92 -3.25 -7.50
CA ILE A 59 7.64 -3.34 -6.80
C ILE A 59 7.59 -2.55 -5.51
N GLY A 60 8.72 -1.94 -5.11
CA GLY A 60 8.89 -1.20 -3.87
C GLY A 60 8.25 -1.93 -2.69
N LEU A 61 8.95 -2.94 -2.13
CA LEU A 61 8.51 -3.71 -0.96
C LEU A 61 8.52 -2.86 0.32
N SER A 62 7.64 -1.85 0.34
CA SER A 62 7.47 -0.92 1.45
C SER A 62 6.87 -1.60 2.68
N GLY A 63 7.00 -0.94 3.84
CA GLY A 63 6.37 -1.24 5.14
C GLY A 63 5.00 -1.90 5.08
N ARG A 64 4.20 -1.46 4.13
CA ARG A 64 2.76 -1.66 4.08
C ARG A 64 2.35 -2.92 3.30
N MET A 65 3.23 -3.48 2.46
CA MET A 65 3.03 -4.79 1.81
C MET A 65 3.53 -5.96 2.66
N LYS A 66 4.38 -5.68 3.65
CA LYS A 66 5.05 -6.67 4.52
C LYS A 66 4.12 -7.57 5.34
N PRO A 67 2.99 -7.08 5.90
CA PRO A 67 2.08 -7.95 6.66
C PRO A 67 1.46 -9.05 5.81
N TYR A 68 1.44 -8.83 4.51
CA TYR A 68 0.88 -9.77 3.55
C TYR A 68 1.98 -10.62 2.88
N PHE A 69 3.26 -10.25 3.01
CA PHE A 69 4.38 -10.96 2.40
C PHE A 69 4.70 -12.25 3.16
N ASP A 70 4.89 -13.35 2.42
CA ASP A 70 5.23 -14.64 3.00
C ASP A 70 6.75 -14.84 3.08
N PHE A 71 7.36 -14.27 4.12
CA PHE A 71 8.78 -14.47 4.39
C PHE A 71 9.12 -15.94 4.65
N SER A 72 8.19 -16.70 5.25
CA SER A 72 8.40 -18.12 5.54
C SER A 72 8.52 -18.94 4.27
N GLU A 73 7.66 -18.71 3.27
CA GLU A 73 7.76 -19.38 1.96
C GLU A 73 9.05 -18.98 1.23
N LEU A 74 9.41 -17.69 1.22
CA LEU A 74 10.65 -17.22 0.59
C LEU A 74 11.89 -17.85 1.24
N VAL A 75 11.99 -17.79 2.57
CA VAL A 75 13.12 -18.35 3.32
C VAL A 75 13.17 -19.87 3.18
N SER A 76 12.02 -20.55 3.21
CA SER A 76 11.95 -21.98 2.98
C SER A 76 12.44 -22.34 1.58
N HIS A 77 12.04 -21.59 0.55
CA HIS A 77 12.52 -21.80 -0.82
C HIS A 77 14.05 -21.70 -0.91
N ILE A 78 14.63 -20.65 -0.34
CA ILE A 78 16.07 -20.41 -0.35
C ILE A 78 16.81 -21.51 0.44
N THR A 79 16.40 -21.78 1.68
CA THR A 79 17.17 -22.63 2.59
C THR A 79 16.95 -24.13 2.38
N SER A 80 15.77 -24.56 1.94
CA SER A 80 15.49 -25.99 1.66
C SER A 80 16.35 -26.57 0.54
N SER A 81 16.87 -25.71 -0.33
CA SER A 81 17.77 -26.06 -1.43
C SER A 81 19.26 -26.13 -1.00
N GLY A 82 19.55 -25.94 0.30
CA GLY A 82 20.90 -26.07 0.86
C GLY A 82 21.76 -24.79 0.85
N HIS A 83 21.20 -23.65 0.42
CA HIS A 83 21.95 -22.39 0.40
C HIS A 83 22.22 -21.86 1.83
N THR A 84 23.48 -21.58 2.12
CA THR A 84 23.94 -21.06 3.42
C THR A 84 24.18 -19.55 3.39
N THR A 85 24.13 -18.95 2.21
CA THR A 85 24.25 -17.51 2.00
C THR A 85 23.23 -17.04 0.97
N CYS A 86 22.72 -15.83 1.14
CA CYS A 86 21.81 -15.17 0.22
C CYS A 86 22.23 -13.71 0.06
N THR A 87 22.55 -13.29 -1.17
CA THR A 87 22.68 -11.86 -1.48
C THR A 87 21.37 -11.37 -2.10
N TYR A 88 20.83 -10.32 -1.50
CA TYR A 88 19.72 -9.57 -2.05
C TYR A 88 20.26 -8.37 -2.82
N HIS A 89 19.99 -8.34 -4.12
CA HIS A 89 20.34 -7.24 -5.00
C HIS A 89 19.12 -6.38 -5.25
N GLU A 90 19.28 -5.09 -4.99
CA GLU A 90 18.29 -4.07 -5.26
C GLU A 90 18.89 -2.99 -6.16
N ASP A 91 18.14 -2.58 -7.18
CA ASP A 91 18.60 -1.52 -8.07
C ASP A 91 18.57 -0.16 -7.40
N TYR A 92 19.62 0.63 -7.64
CA TYR A 92 19.69 2.01 -7.20
C TYR A 92 18.73 2.88 -8.04
N LEU A 93 17.65 3.35 -7.42
CA LEU A 93 16.71 4.30 -8.02
C LEU A 93 17.40 5.67 -8.18
N ASN A 94 17.98 5.94 -9.35
CA ASN A 94 18.44 7.27 -9.82
C ASN A 94 19.36 8.06 -8.86
N PHE A 95 20.65 8.17 -9.20
CA PHE A 95 21.69 9.00 -8.55
C PHE A 95 21.31 10.48 -8.29
N ASN A 96 20.24 11.01 -8.91
CA ASN A 96 19.85 12.42 -8.85
C ASN A 96 18.53 12.71 -8.11
N ILE A 97 17.86 11.72 -7.53
CA ILE A 97 16.69 11.94 -6.67
C ILE A 97 17.19 11.86 -5.24
N GLU A 98 17.16 12.97 -4.48
CA GLU A 98 17.41 12.90 -3.04
C GLU A 98 16.46 11.85 -2.42
N PRO A 99 16.99 10.79 -1.77
CA PRO A 99 16.19 9.66 -1.32
C PRO A 99 15.47 10.03 -0.02
N GLN A 100 14.52 10.97 -0.07
CA GLN A 100 13.92 11.45 1.18
C GLN A 100 12.82 10.52 1.74
N ARG A 101 12.38 9.46 1.04
CA ARG A 101 11.12 8.76 1.41
C ARG A 101 11.03 7.24 1.21
N VAL A 102 11.92 6.60 0.45
CA VAL A 102 11.79 5.16 0.08
C VAL A 102 12.67 4.25 0.96
N GLU A 103 13.78 4.76 1.49
CA GLU A 103 14.81 3.98 2.18
C GLU A 103 14.32 3.32 3.49
N ASP A 104 13.64 4.03 4.39
CA ASP A 104 13.22 3.49 5.70
C ASP A 104 12.22 2.32 5.58
N THR A 105 11.35 2.40 4.58
CA THR A 105 10.35 1.35 4.34
C THR A 105 10.94 0.11 3.68
N LEU A 106 12.06 0.22 2.96
CA LEU A 106 12.80 -0.93 2.47
C LEU A 106 13.69 -1.52 3.57
N ASP A 107 14.23 -0.70 4.45
CA ASP A 107 15.09 -1.14 5.57
C ASP A 107 14.40 -2.14 6.49
N ILE A 108 13.14 -1.90 6.87
CA ILE A 108 12.40 -2.88 7.68
C ILE A 108 12.14 -4.20 6.90
N PHE A 109 11.97 -4.17 5.57
CA PHE A 109 11.84 -5.42 4.78
C PHE A 109 13.15 -6.21 4.85
N LYS A 110 14.27 -5.53 4.57
CA LYS A 110 15.62 -6.11 4.58
C LYS A 110 15.99 -6.65 5.95
N GLN A 111 15.68 -5.92 7.03
CA GLN A 111 15.86 -6.38 8.41
C GLN A 111 15.05 -7.65 8.70
N GLN A 112 13.79 -7.72 8.25
CA GLN A 112 12.97 -8.92 8.44
C GLN A 112 13.47 -10.11 7.64
N LEU A 113 13.83 -9.91 6.37
CA LEU A 113 14.41 -10.94 5.53
C LEU A 113 15.73 -11.45 6.13
N SER A 114 16.61 -10.54 6.55
CA SER A 114 17.86 -10.83 7.24
C SER A 114 17.64 -11.65 8.51
N SER A 115 16.70 -11.24 9.37
CA SER A 115 16.37 -11.94 10.62
C SER A 115 15.82 -13.35 10.34
N SER A 116 14.95 -13.48 9.34
CA SER A 116 14.30 -14.75 8.98
C SER A 116 15.29 -15.75 8.36
N LEU A 117 16.19 -15.28 7.49
CA LEU A 117 17.29 -16.07 6.92
C LEU A 117 18.29 -16.49 8.00
N SER A 118 18.70 -15.55 8.86
CA SER A 118 19.65 -15.81 9.95
C SER A 118 19.12 -16.87 10.93
N SER A 119 17.82 -16.79 11.26
CA SER A 119 17.14 -17.79 12.10
C SER A 119 17.11 -19.19 11.46
N SER A 120 17.27 -19.27 10.14
CA SER A 120 17.31 -20.51 9.37
C SER A 120 18.75 -20.95 9.02
N GLY A 121 19.77 -20.29 9.59
CA GLY A 121 21.18 -20.61 9.34
C GLY A 121 21.73 -20.10 8.00
N CYS A 122 21.04 -19.15 7.36
CA CYS A 122 21.47 -18.53 6.10
C CYS A 122 21.95 -17.09 6.34
N THR A 123 23.19 -16.80 5.95
CA THR A 123 23.75 -15.45 6.06
C THR A 123 23.18 -14.54 4.97
N PHE A 124 22.61 -13.41 5.37
CA PHE A 124 22.06 -12.41 4.46
C PHE A 124 23.08 -11.31 4.16
N THR A 125 23.19 -10.91 2.91
CA THR A 125 23.90 -9.72 2.46
C THR A 125 22.99 -8.90 1.55
N HIS A 126 23.04 -7.58 1.67
CA HIS A 126 22.31 -6.66 0.80
C HIS A 126 23.30 -5.81 0.04
N GLU A 127 23.11 -5.73 -1.27
CA GLU A 127 23.92 -4.93 -2.17
C GLU A 127 23.01 -4.03 -3.01
N TYR A 128 23.38 -2.76 -3.11
CA TYR A 128 22.85 -1.87 -4.13
C TYR A 128 23.72 -2.03 -5.37
N ASN A 129 23.09 -2.35 -6.50
CA ASN A 129 23.82 -2.43 -7.75
C ASN A 129 23.58 -1.16 -8.57
N LEU A 130 24.66 -0.66 -9.18
CA LEU A 130 24.54 0.30 -10.27
C LEU A 130 24.08 -0.39 -11.55
N TRP A 131 23.52 0.39 -12.48
CA TRP A 131 22.84 -0.10 -13.68
C TRP A 131 23.70 -0.92 -14.65
N ASP A 132 25.02 -0.98 -14.44
CA ASP A 132 26.00 -1.69 -15.28
C ASP A 132 26.84 -2.74 -14.52
N GLU A 133 26.52 -3.00 -13.24
CA GLU A 133 27.28 -3.93 -12.41
C GLU A 133 26.87 -5.39 -12.63
N VAL A 134 27.86 -6.25 -12.85
CA VAL A 134 27.65 -7.69 -13.03
C VAL A 134 27.25 -8.31 -11.69
N ILE A 135 26.04 -8.86 -11.63
CA ILE A 135 25.57 -9.63 -10.46
C ILE A 135 26.42 -10.91 -10.33
N PRO A 136 26.97 -11.22 -9.15
CA PRO A 136 27.77 -12.43 -8.95
C PRO A 136 27.04 -13.70 -9.37
N THR A 137 27.76 -14.63 -9.98
CA THR A 137 27.18 -15.93 -10.35
C THR A 137 26.78 -16.70 -9.09
N PRO A 138 25.52 -17.15 -8.98
CA PRO A 138 25.08 -17.95 -7.85
C PRO A 138 25.79 -19.32 -7.82
N SER A 139 25.67 -20.02 -6.69
CA SER A 139 26.28 -21.35 -6.52
C SER A 139 25.40 -22.25 -5.66
N SER A 140 25.74 -23.53 -5.54
CA SER A 140 25.00 -24.47 -4.70
C SER A 140 24.87 -24.07 -3.23
N THR A 141 25.72 -23.15 -2.74
CA THR A 141 25.68 -22.62 -1.37
C THR A 141 25.26 -21.14 -1.30
N HIS A 142 25.12 -20.47 -2.45
CA HIS A 142 24.86 -19.04 -2.55
C HIS A 142 23.65 -18.76 -3.44
N TYR A 143 22.59 -18.21 -2.85
CA TYR A 143 21.40 -17.80 -3.57
C TYR A 143 21.45 -16.30 -3.92
N VAL A 144 21.08 -15.97 -5.15
CA VAL A 144 20.95 -14.58 -5.62
C VAL A 144 19.48 -14.23 -5.70
N LEU A 145 19.03 -13.33 -4.83
CA LEU A 145 17.67 -12.79 -4.82
C LEU A 145 17.68 -11.37 -5.40
N ARG A 146 16.77 -11.09 -6.33
CA ARG A 146 16.71 -9.79 -7.02
C ARG A 146 15.36 -9.09 -6.81
N GLN A 147 15.39 -7.76 -6.75
CA GLN A 147 14.24 -6.86 -6.90
C GLN A 147 14.69 -5.60 -7.63
N GLY A 148 13.93 -5.15 -8.62
CA GLY A 148 14.24 -3.91 -9.34
C GLY A 148 14.68 -4.13 -10.78
N HIS A 149 14.94 -2.99 -11.44
CA HIS A 149 15.25 -2.85 -12.85
C HIS A 149 16.67 -2.32 -13.05
N SER A 150 17.50 -2.98 -13.90
CA SER A 150 18.40 -2.36 -14.92
C SER A 150 19.32 -3.35 -15.65
N ASN A 151 19.59 -4.53 -15.12
CA ASN A 151 20.38 -5.54 -15.85
C ASN A 151 19.49 -6.46 -16.68
N TYR A 152 18.87 -5.92 -17.75
CA TYR A 152 18.06 -6.60 -18.78
C TYR A 152 17.82 -8.10 -18.53
N HIS A 153 17.12 -8.46 -17.45
CA HIS A 153 16.79 -9.84 -17.25
C HIS A 153 15.82 -10.17 -18.38
N ASN A 154 15.90 -11.35 -18.96
CA ASN A 154 15.07 -11.66 -20.13
C ASN A 154 13.56 -11.56 -19.82
N VAL A 155 13.18 -11.61 -18.54
CA VAL A 155 11.82 -11.33 -18.07
C VAL A 155 11.49 -9.83 -18.01
N ASP A 156 12.44 -8.97 -17.67
CA ASP A 156 12.26 -7.51 -17.53
C ASP A 156 11.86 -6.89 -18.86
N ILE A 157 12.57 -7.25 -19.94
CA ILE A 157 12.29 -6.78 -21.31
C ILE A 157 10.82 -7.04 -21.69
N LEU A 158 10.28 -8.18 -21.25
CA LEU A 158 8.89 -8.54 -21.52
C LEU A 158 7.93 -7.70 -20.69
N CYS A 159 8.29 -7.34 -19.45
CA CYS A 159 7.44 -6.60 -18.52
C CYS A 159 7.42 -5.08 -18.79
N GLU A 160 8.54 -4.50 -19.25
CA GLU A 160 8.66 -3.06 -19.58
C GLU A 160 7.73 -2.63 -20.72
N ASN A 161 7.49 -3.52 -21.69
CA ASN A 161 6.63 -3.22 -22.83
C ASN A 161 5.30 -3.98 -22.74
N LYS A 162 4.24 -3.27 -22.35
CA LYS A 162 2.90 -3.85 -22.18
C LYS A 162 2.34 -4.56 -23.43
N THR A 163 2.68 -4.11 -24.65
CA THR A 163 2.25 -4.81 -25.89
C THR A 163 2.97 -6.15 -26.00
N ILE A 164 4.29 -6.16 -25.79
CA ILE A 164 5.09 -7.38 -25.84
C ILE A 164 4.62 -8.34 -24.75
N PHE A 165 4.45 -7.87 -23.51
CA PHE A 165 3.91 -8.63 -22.40
C PHE A 165 2.57 -9.28 -22.75
N ARG A 166 1.61 -8.47 -23.21
CA ARG A 166 0.26 -8.95 -23.52
C ARG A 166 0.29 -9.99 -24.63
N ASN A 167 1.04 -9.76 -25.69
CA ASN A 167 1.18 -10.71 -26.80
C ASN A 167 1.79 -12.02 -26.34
N PHE A 168 2.83 -11.96 -25.50
CA PHE A 168 3.49 -13.14 -24.95
C PHE A 168 2.54 -13.98 -24.09
N ILE A 169 1.86 -13.34 -23.13
CA ILE A 169 0.88 -14.02 -22.27
C ILE A 169 -0.30 -14.56 -23.09
N THR A 170 -0.79 -13.79 -24.07
CA THR A 170 -1.88 -14.22 -24.95
C THR A 170 -1.49 -15.45 -25.77
N GLY A 171 -0.27 -15.47 -26.32
CA GLY A 171 0.24 -16.61 -27.08
C GLY A 171 0.43 -17.88 -26.23
N SER A 172 0.61 -17.72 -24.91
CA SER A 172 0.90 -18.82 -23.99
C SER A 172 -0.32 -19.32 -23.20
N LEU A 173 -1.20 -18.41 -22.76
CA LEU A 173 -2.32 -18.67 -21.86
C LEU A 173 -3.69 -18.24 -22.44
N GLY A 174 -3.71 -17.58 -23.61
CA GLY A 174 -4.93 -17.12 -24.28
C GLY A 174 -5.37 -15.70 -23.92
N GLU A 175 -6.26 -15.14 -24.74
CA GLU A 175 -6.76 -13.76 -24.58
C GLU A 175 -7.60 -13.57 -23.30
N ASP A 176 -8.23 -14.65 -22.80
CA ASP A 176 -9.06 -14.64 -21.58
C ASP A 176 -8.29 -14.31 -20.30
N PHE A 177 -6.96 -14.20 -20.37
CA PHE A 177 -6.16 -13.75 -19.25
C PHE A 177 -6.25 -12.24 -19.02
N PHE A 178 -6.60 -11.48 -20.07
CA PHE A 178 -6.72 -10.03 -20.03
C PHE A 178 -8.17 -9.56 -20.15
N PRO A 179 -8.47 -8.32 -19.75
CA PRO A 179 -9.76 -7.70 -20.06
C PRO A 179 -9.87 -7.43 -21.56
N ALA A 180 -11.10 -7.28 -22.06
CA ALA A 180 -11.32 -6.80 -23.42
C ALA A 180 -10.64 -5.42 -23.58
N PHE A 181 -9.97 -5.22 -24.70
CA PHE A 181 -9.13 -4.04 -24.94
C PHE A 181 -9.52 -3.35 -26.26
N GLY A 182 -9.45 -2.02 -26.28
CA GLY A 182 -9.67 -1.23 -27.48
C GLY A 182 -11.04 -1.52 -28.12
N SER A 183 -11.05 -1.79 -29.43
CA SER A 183 -12.27 -2.06 -30.20
C SER A 183 -13.03 -3.33 -29.80
N ASN A 184 -12.42 -4.22 -29.00
CA ASN A 184 -13.07 -5.45 -28.54
C ASN A 184 -13.96 -5.21 -27.30
N ILE A 185 -13.95 -4.00 -26.73
CA ILE A 185 -14.86 -3.63 -25.64
C ILE A 185 -16.27 -3.45 -26.21
N SER A 186 -17.22 -4.22 -25.68
CA SER A 186 -18.61 -4.24 -26.16
C SER A 186 -19.26 -2.87 -26.16
N SER A 187 -20.12 -2.63 -27.14
CA SER A 187 -20.84 -1.36 -27.25
C SER A 187 -22.09 -1.19 -26.43
N SER A 188 -22.65 -2.29 -25.95
CA SER A 188 -23.83 -2.29 -25.10
C SER A 188 -23.48 -2.48 -23.62
N PHE A 189 -22.20 -2.40 -23.26
CA PHE A 189 -21.75 -2.63 -21.90
C PHE A 189 -21.74 -1.32 -21.10
N SER A 190 -22.34 -1.36 -19.91
CA SER A 190 -22.27 -0.31 -18.89
C SER A 190 -22.40 -0.96 -17.51
N ASN A 191 -21.50 -0.63 -16.60
CA ASN A 191 -21.66 -0.95 -15.20
C ASN A 191 -22.77 -0.08 -14.57
N PRO A 192 -23.23 -0.40 -13.34
CA PRO A 192 -24.14 0.46 -12.61
C PRO A 192 -23.57 1.86 -12.36
N THR A 193 -24.44 2.81 -12.05
CA THR A 193 -24.04 4.19 -11.72
C THR A 193 -23.00 4.23 -10.60
N ASN A 194 -21.95 5.03 -10.77
CA ASN A 194 -20.79 5.17 -9.88
C ASN A 194 -19.81 3.98 -9.87
N VAL A 195 -19.89 3.09 -10.87
CA VAL A 195 -18.89 2.06 -11.12
C VAL A 195 -18.27 2.35 -12.49
N PRO A 196 -16.93 2.47 -12.59
CA PRO A 196 -16.28 2.79 -13.85
C PRO A 196 -16.50 1.70 -14.89
N ASP A 197 -16.54 2.03 -16.17
CA ASP A 197 -16.69 1.04 -17.24
C ASP A 197 -15.36 0.55 -17.80
N VAL A 198 -14.31 1.37 -17.69
CA VAL A 198 -13.00 1.07 -18.23
C VAL A 198 -11.90 1.44 -17.24
N VAL A 199 -10.81 0.70 -17.35
CA VAL A 199 -9.52 1.00 -16.74
C VAL A 199 -8.55 1.42 -17.84
N ILE A 200 -7.88 2.54 -17.64
CA ILE A 200 -6.87 3.09 -18.53
C ILE A 200 -5.50 2.91 -17.88
N LYS A 201 -4.56 2.33 -18.62
CA LYS A 201 -3.16 2.19 -18.21
C LYS A 201 -2.23 3.07 -19.03
N ASP A 202 -1.48 3.91 -18.35
CA ASP A 202 -0.27 4.55 -18.86
C ASP A 202 0.88 3.52 -18.87
N PRO A 203 1.42 3.15 -20.05
CA PRO A 203 2.51 2.19 -20.16
C PRO A 203 3.86 2.75 -19.70
N THR A 204 3.98 4.06 -19.46
CA THR A 204 5.22 4.70 -19.02
C THR A 204 5.32 4.92 -17.52
N LYS A 205 4.32 4.45 -16.75
CA LYS A 205 4.22 4.63 -15.29
C LYS A 205 3.99 3.31 -14.58
N ASP A 206 4.91 2.93 -13.71
CA ASP A 206 4.87 1.66 -12.97
C ASP A 206 4.21 1.77 -11.58
N MET A 207 4.21 0.65 -10.83
CA MET A 207 3.71 0.56 -9.45
C MET A 207 2.23 0.97 -9.29
N GLY A 208 1.45 0.89 -10.36
CA GLY A 208 0.07 1.34 -10.42
C GLY A 208 -0.10 2.86 -10.34
N VAL A 209 0.96 3.65 -10.55
CA VAL A 209 0.93 5.12 -10.72
C VAL A 209 0.43 5.49 -12.13
N GLY A 210 0.23 4.50 -13.00
CA GLY A 210 -0.35 4.63 -14.34
C GLY A 210 -1.76 4.08 -14.52
N VAL A 211 -2.41 3.55 -13.48
CA VAL A 211 -3.75 2.94 -13.60
C VAL A 211 -4.82 3.98 -13.24
N SER A 212 -5.85 4.09 -14.06
CA SER A 212 -6.97 5.01 -13.86
C SER A 212 -8.29 4.44 -14.33
N PHE A 213 -9.39 4.94 -13.81
CA PHE A 213 -10.71 4.39 -14.09
C PHE A 213 -11.66 5.51 -14.54
N THR A 214 -12.48 5.23 -15.55
CA THR A 214 -13.41 6.21 -16.13
C THR A 214 -14.65 5.53 -16.68
N ASP A 215 -15.72 6.30 -16.79
CA ASP A 215 -16.95 5.85 -17.45
C ASP A 215 -16.75 5.81 -18.97
N PHE A 216 -17.47 4.89 -19.60
CA PHE A 216 -17.50 4.79 -21.05
C PHE A 216 -18.35 5.94 -21.59
N THR A 217 -17.74 6.81 -22.39
CA THR A 217 -18.47 7.91 -23.02
C THR A 217 -19.21 7.43 -24.26
N SER A 218 -20.23 8.18 -24.67
CA SER A 218 -20.95 7.87 -25.92
C SER A 218 -20.07 8.05 -27.18
N ASP A 219 -18.94 8.77 -27.09
CA ASP A 219 -17.93 8.91 -28.15
C ASP A 219 -16.63 8.15 -27.82
N ARG A 220 -16.67 6.84 -28.01
CA ARG A 220 -15.57 5.91 -27.69
C ARG A 220 -14.28 6.22 -28.42
N ASN A 221 -14.37 6.77 -29.63
CA ASN A 221 -13.21 7.07 -30.44
C ASN A 221 -12.31 8.09 -29.72
N GLN A 222 -12.88 8.97 -28.90
CA GLN A 222 -12.08 9.91 -28.13
C GLN A 222 -11.27 9.23 -27.01
N ILE A 223 -11.83 8.24 -26.32
CA ILE A 223 -11.09 7.50 -25.29
C ILE A 223 -9.95 6.70 -25.94
N TYR A 224 -10.24 5.99 -27.04
CA TYR A 224 -9.23 5.19 -27.73
C TYR A 224 -8.13 6.01 -28.42
N ASN A 225 -8.46 7.20 -28.92
CA ASN A 225 -7.47 8.07 -29.56
C ASN A 225 -6.53 8.77 -28.56
N ASN A 226 -6.97 8.94 -27.31
CA ASN A 226 -6.21 9.65 -26.28
C ASN A 226 -5.43 8.71 -25.35
N HIS A 227 -5.71 7.41 -25.36
CA HIS A 227 -5.12 6.44 -24.44
C HIS A 227 -4.71 5.15 -25.13
N ASN A 228 -3.47 4.72 -24.87
CA ASN A 228 -2.90 3.52 -25.50
C ASN A 228 -3.49 2.22 -24.96
N TYR A 229 -3.90 2.17 -23.67
CA TYR A 229 -4.44 0.97 -23.06
C TYR A 229 -5.73 1.21 -22.30
N VAL A 230 -6.83 1.13 -23.04
CA VAL A 230 -8.20 1.15 -22.53
C VAL A 230 -8.69 -0.28 -22.44
N GLU A 231 -8.98 -0.74 -21.23
CA GLU A 231 -9.38 -2.10 -20.92
C GLU A 231 -10.73 -2.08 -20.20
N GLN A 232 -11.59 -3.05 -20.48
CA GLN A 232 -12.91 -3.14 -19.86
C GLN A 232 -12.80 -3.38 -18.36
N TYR A 233 -13.61 -2.68 -17.57
CA TYR A 233 -13.85 -2.97 -16.16
C TYR A 233 -15.25 -3.56 -15.99
N ILE A 234 -15.39 -4.66 -15.25
CA ILE A 234 -16.70 -5.23 -14.90
C ILE A 234 -16.82 -5.22 -13.39
N GLU A 235 -17.93 -4.69 -12.88
CA GLU A 235 -18.20 -4.68 -11.45
C GLU A 235 -18.00 -6.07 -10.84
N PRO A 236 -17.15 -6.21 -9.80
CA PRO A 236 -16.97 -7.48 -9.14
C PRO A 236 -18.08 -7.72 -8.10
N GLU A 237 -18.41 -8.98 -7.79
CA GLU A 237 -19.42 -9.30 -6.76
C GLU A 237 -18.91 -9.06 -5.32
N ILE A 238 -17.76 -8.42 -5.19
CA ILE A 238 -17.13 -8.06 -3.93
C ILE A 238 -17.21 -6.54 -3.74
N ASP A 239 -18.29 -6.08 -3.09
CA ASP A 239 -18.52 -4.67 -2.71
C ASP A 239 -19.02 -3.78 -3.86
N ASN A 240 -20.35 -3.72 -4.02
CA ASN A 240 -21.08 -3.06 -5.11
C ASN A 240 -21.02 -1.52 -5.10
N SER A 241 -19.94 -0.94 -4.59
CA SER A 241 -19.82 0.51 -4.40
C SER A 241 -18.42 1.07 -4.68
N ARG A 242 -17.42 0.21 -4.93
CA ARG A 242 -16.03 0.61 -5.13
C ARG A 242 -15.31 -0.29 -6.13
N TYR A 243 -14.51 0.30 -6.99
CA TYR A 243 -13.62 -0.45 -7.87
C TYR A 243 -12.32 -0.86 -7.15
N ARG A 244 -11.66 -1.89 -7.69
CA ARG A 244 -10.62 -2.66 -7.01
C ARG A 244 -9.45 -2.97 -7.93
N LEU A 245 -8.25 -2.94 -7.36
CA LEU A 245 -7.05 -3.54 -7.93
C LEU A 245 -6.47 -4.53 -6.92
N PHE A 246 -6.25 -5.76 -7.34
CA PHE A 246 -5.55 -6.77 -6.54
C PHE A 246 -4.10 -6.85 -6.98
N ARG A 247 -3.20 -7.02 -6.03
CA ARG A 247 -1.78 -7.22 -6.33
C ARG A 247 -1.34 -8.58 -5.84
N SER A 248 -0.76 -9.43 -6.69
CA SER A 248 -0.02 -10.58 -6.21
C SER A 248 1.47 -10.27 -6.10
N ILE A 249 2.18 -11.03 -5.27
CA ILE A 249 3.64 -11.00 -5.16
C ILE A 249 4.10 -12.45 -5.34
N ILE A 250 5.04 -12.66 -6.24
CA ILE A 250 5.60 -13.99 -6.51
C ILE A 250 7.12 -13.93 -6.59
N LEU A 251 7.77 -15.03 -6.23
CA LEU A 251 9.14 -15.31 -6.62
C LEU A 251 9.08 -16.12 -7.91
N ILE A 252 9.82 -15.70 -8.92
CA ILE A 252 10.13 -16.56 -10.07
C ILE A 252 11.63 -16.80 -10.02
N GLY A 253 12.04 -18.05 -10.14
CA GLY A 253 13.43 -18.45 -10.30
C GLY A 253 13.56 -19.54 -11.35
N SER A 254 14.79 -19.96 -11.60
CA SER A 254 15.07 -21.07 -12.51
C SER A 254 14.36 -22.34 -12.04
N GLY A 255 13.42 -22.83 -12.86
CA GLY A 255 12.62 -24.03 -12.59
C GLY A 255 11.56 -23.93 -11.49
N SER A 256 11.30 -22.76 -10.92
CA SER A 256 10.29 -22.65 -9.84
C SER A 256 9.59 -21.30 -9.74
N VAL A 257 8.36 -21.34 -9.23
CA VAL A 257 7.57 -20.15 -8.90
C VAL A 257 6.94 -20.32 -7.51
N LYS A 258 7.05 -19.29 -6.67
CA LYS A 258 6.44 -19.27 -5.33
C LYS A 258 5.48 -18.11 -5.20
N TYR A 259 4.32 -18.36 -4.58
CA TYR A 259 3.37 -17.32 -4.24
C TYR A 259 3.73 -16.74 -2.87
N LEU A 260 4.11 -15.47 -2.81
CA LEU A 260 4.68 -14.84 -1.63
C LEU A 260 3.67 -13.99 -0.86
N ILE A 261 2.40 -14.42 -0.85
CA ILE A 261 1.36 -13.76 -0.07
C ILE A 261 0.77 -14.71 0.96
N LYS A 262 0.99 -14.40 2.25
CA LYS A 262 0.58 -15.19 3.41
C LYS A 262 -0.93 -15.23 3.61
N ASN A 263 -1.61 -14.10 3.39
CA ASN A 263 -3.06 -14.02 3.49
C ASN A 263 -3.67 -13.24 2.30
N PRO A 264 -3.97 -13.94 1.19
CA PRO A 264 -4.44 -13.31 -0.04
C PRO A 264 -5.82 -12.66 0.09
N THR A 265 -6.63 -13.03 1.08
CA THR A 265 -7.94 -12.41 1.31
C THR A 265 -7.84 -10.97 1.82
N TYR A 266 -6.72 -10.58 2.43
CA TYR A 266 -6.47 -9.17 2.76
C TYR A 266 -5.91 -8.39 1.58
N THR A 267 -5.09 -9.04 0.76
CA THR A 267 -4.49 -8.43 -0.43
C THR A 267 -5.51 -8.03 -1.49
N ILE A 268 -6.63 -8.75 -1.62
CA ILE A 268 -7.76 -8.34 -2.47
C ILE A 268 -8.44 -7.04 -1.99
N ASN A 269 -8.05 -6.50 -0.82
CA ASN A 269 -8.50 -5.20 -0.30
C ASN A 269 -7.47 -4.08 -0.44
N TYR A 270 -6.32 -4.34 -1.07
CA TYR A 270 -5.14 -3.48 -1.02
C TYR A 270 -5.32 -2.11 -1.71
N ARG A 271 -6.17 -2.01 -2.73
CA ARG A 271 -6.54 -0.73 -3.35
C ARG A 271 -8.05 -0.65 -3.56
N LYS A 272 -8.73 -0.05 -2.58
CA LYS A 272 -10.08 0.48 -2.75
C LYS A 272 -9.94 1.87 -3.32
N PHE A 273 -10.65 2.13 -4.40
CA PHE A 273 -10.76 3.50 -4.88
C PHE A 273 -12.18 4.02 -4.65
N GLY A 274 -12.26 5.32 -4.32
CA GLY A 274 -13.49 5.98 -3.90
C GLY A 274 -14.39 6.41 -5.04
N GLN A 275 -15.47 7.13 -4.68
CA GLN A 275 -16.42 7.77 -5.58
C GLN A 275 -15.75 8.71 -6.61
N PRO A 276 -16.44 9.11 -7.70
CA PRO A 276 -15.90 10.05 -8.69
C PRO A 276 -15.22 11.25 -8.01
N SER A 277 -13.96 11.51 -8.33
CA SER A 277 -13.22 12.64 -7.75
C SER A 277 -13.42 13.94 -8.51
N GLY A 278 -14.09 13.86 -9.65
CA GLY A 278 -14.39 14.97 -10.50
C GLY A 278 -14.91 14.49 -11.83
N SER A 279 -14.93 15.41 -12.78
CA SER A 279 -15.26 15.10 -14.16
C SER A 279 -14.27 15.75 -15.10
N VAL A 280 -13.97 15.07 -16.21
CA VAL A 280 -13.21 15.64 -17.32
C VAL A 280 -14.14 15.82 -18.49
N THR A 281 -13.97 16.95 -19.18
CA THR A 281 -14.63 17.13 -20.46
C THR A 281 -13.74 16.57 -21.55
N ILE A 282 -14.18 15.48 -22.16
CA ILE A 282 -13.56 14.87 -23.35
C ILE A 282 -14.43 15.29 -24.53
N GLY A 283 -13.93 16.23 -25.33
CA GLY A 283 -14.68 16.86 -26.43
C GLY A 283 -15.81 17.76 -25.93
N SER A 284 -17.07 17.41 -26.22
CA SER A 284 -18.26 18.14 -25.77
C SER A 284 -19.00 17.47 -24.61
N GLN A 285 -18.44 16.41 -24.03
CA GLN A 285 -19.09 15.64 -22.96
C GLN A 285 -18.26 15.61 -21.70
N THR A 286 -18.94 15.75 -20.58
CA THR A 286 -18.37 15.66 -19.23
C THR A 286 -18.54 14.23 -18.73
N THR A 287 -17.43 13.53 -18.48
CA THR A 287 -17.39 12.17 -17.94
C THR A 287 -16.76 12.16 -16.55
N ASN A 288 -17.18 11.25 -15.69
CA ASN A 288 -16.58 11.10 -14.36
C ASN A 288 -15.15 10.58 -14.50
N ILE A 289 -14.20 11.26 -13.84
CA ILE A 289 -12.91 10.65 -13.53
C ILE A 289 -13.04 10.05 -12.14
N TYR A 290 -12.70 8.78 -12.04
CA TYR A 290 -12.48 8.15 -10.77
C TYR A 290 -10.99 8.26 -10.47
N ASP A 291 -10.69 9.02 -9.42
CA ASP A 291 -9.41 9.70 -9.24
C ASP A 291 -8.14 8.90 -9.54
N TYR A 292 -7.20 9.61 -10.16
CA TYR A 292 -5.77 9.29 -10.19
C TYR A 292 -5.10 9.55 -8.83
N ASN A 293 -5.69 10.40 -7.97
CA ASN A 293 -5.10 10.98 -6.77
C ASN A 293 -5.80 10.61 -5.43
N ASN A 294 -7.00 10.03 -5.46
CA ASN A 294 -7.56 9.21 -4.37
C ASN A 294 -6.94 7.80 -4.43
N VAL A 295 -5.65 7.77 -4.72
CA VAL A 295 -4.67 6.87 -4.13
C VAL A 295 -4.72 7.13 -2.61
N ARG A 296 -5.89 6.91 -1.99
CA ARG A 296 -6.05 6.68 -0.55
C ARG A 296 -5.67 5.24 -0.28
N ILE A 297 -4.47 4.95 -0.69
CA ILE A 297 -3.60 4.33 0.24
C ILE A 297 -3.37 5.45 1.28
N TRP A 298 -3.75 5.36 2.55
CA TRP A 298 -3.53 4.24 3.43
C TRP A 298 -4.29 4.54 4.74
N GLN A 299 -5.32 3.76 5.10
CA GLN A 299 -5.57 3.60 6.54
C GLN A 299 -4.43 2.75 7.05
N THR A 300 -3.46 3.37 7.72
CA THR A 300 -2.59 2.66 8.65
C THR A 300 -3.32 2.70 9.97
N GLY A 301 -3.67 1.53 10.52
CA GLY A 301 -4.12 1.49 11.90
C GLY A 301 -3.10 2.25 12.77
N HIS A 302 -3.57 3.12 13.66
CA HIS A 302 -2.70 3.96 14.48
C HIS A 302 -2.00 3.14 15.58
N PHE A 303 -2.76 2.27 16.24
CA PHE A 303 -2.34 1.62 17.49
C PHE A 303 -2.63 0.13 17.53
N GLU A 304 -1.84 -0.63 18.30
CA GLU A 304 -2.18 -2.02 18.61
C GLU A 304 -3.51 -2.12 19.38
N GLY A 305 -4.22 -3.25 19.25
CA GLY A 305 -5.57 -3.42 19.81
C GLY A 305 -5.70 -3.28 21.32
N ASN A 306 -4.60 -3.40 22.07
CA ASN A 306 -4.55 -3.22 23.52
C ASN A 306 -4.34 -1.76 23.96
N THR A 307 -4.09 -0.83 23.03
CA THR A 307 -3.83 0.57 23.36
C THR A 307 -5.05 1.22 24.00
N PRO A 308 -4.91 1.84 25.20
CA PRO A 308 -6.01 2.52 25.86
C PRO A 308 -6.51 3.74 25.08
N VAL A 309 -7.82 3.96 25.07
CA VAL A 309 -8.51 5.13 24.51
C VAL A 309 -9.49 5.65 25.56
N SER A 310 -9.55 6.97 25.71
CA SER A 310 -10.46 7.62 26.66
C SER A 310 -11.88 7.72 26.08
N MET A 311 -12.86 7.15 26.79
CA MET A 311 -14.27 7.19 26.42
C MET A 311 -14.94 8.49 26.92
N SER A 312 -16.06 8.88 26.32
CA SER A 312 -16.77 10.11 26.69
C SER A 312 -17.32 10.11 28.12
N ASP A 313 -17.59 8.94 28.68
CA ASP A 313 -18.08 8.75 30.05
C ASP A 313 -16.96 8.80 31.11
N GLY A 314 -15.71 9.04 30.69
CA GLY A 314 -14.53 9.07 31.54
C GLY A 314 -13.90 7.69 31.79
N SER A 315 -14.50 6.62 31.29
CA SER A 315 -13.88 5.29 31.29
C SER A 315 -12.76 5.18 30.25
N VAL A 316 -12.00 4.09 30.33
CA VAL A 316 -10.93 3.76 29.39
C VAL A 316 -11.21 2.38 28.81
N LYS A 317 -11.14 2.26 27.48
CA LYS A 317 -11.22 0.98 26.77
C LYS A 317 -9.97 0.77 25.95
N THR A 318 -9.66 -0.48 25.63
CA THR A 318 -8.66 -0.74 24.59
C THR A 318 -9.28 -0.45 23.22
N ILE A 319 -8.51 0.11 22.30
CA ILE A 319 -9.00 0.51 20.97
C ILE A 319 -9.63 -0.68 20.21
N GLY A 320 -9.09 -1.90 20.38
CA GLY A 320 -9.65 -3.11 19.77
C GLY A 320 -10.97 -3.59 20.36
N SER A 321 -11.41 -3.01 21.48
CA SER A 321 -12.69 -3.29 22.13
C SER A 321 -13.74 -2.18 21.91
N VAL A 322 -13.37 -1.10 21.23
CA VAL A 322 -14.29 -0.02 20.86
C VAL A 322 -15.19 -0.49 19.71
N SER A 323 -16.47 -0.09 19.74
CA SER A 323 -17.46 -0.43 18.71
C SER A 323 -18.08 0.81 18.06
N ALA A 324 -18.60 0.64 16.85
CA ALA A 324 -19.38 1.69 16.18
C ALA A 324 -20.60 2.09 17.03
N GLY A 325 -20.88 3.40 17.07
CA GLY A 325 -21.91 4.02 17.90
C GLY A 325 -21.46 4.37 19.33
N GLU A 326 -20.31 3.90 19.78
CA GLU A 326 -19.72 4.37 21.05
C GLU A 326 -19.14 5.78 20.89
N VAL A 327 -18.96 6.49 22.01
CA VAL A 327 -18.50 7.87 22.00
C VAL A 327 -17.17 7.97 22.75
N VAL A 328 -16.17 8.55 22.10
CA VAL A 328 -14.82 8.74 22.66
C VAL A 328 -14.54 10.20 22.94
N LYS A 329 -13.55 10.47 23.80
CA LYS A 329 -12.97 11.81 23.91
C LYS A 329 -12.16 12.12 22.66
N SER A 330 -12.47 13.25 22.04
CA SER A 330 -11.76 13.75 20.87
C SER A 330 -11.05 15.07 21.17
N VAL A 331 -10.16 15.47 20.27
CA VAL A 331 -9.40 16.72 20.34
C VAL A 331 -9.83 17.65 19.21
N ILE A 332 -10.29 18.84 19.60
CA ILE A 332 -10.48 19.95 18.67
C ILE A 332 -9.15 20.69 18.59
N VAL A 333 -8.73 20.95 17.35
CA VAL A 333 -7.62 21.83 17.03
C VAL A 333 -8.21 23.00 16.26
N ASP A 334 -8.17 24.20 16.86
CA ASP A 334 -8.75 25.38 16.22
C ASP A 334 -8.10 25.68 14.87
N ASN A 335 -8.91 26.09 13.90
CA ASN A 335 -8.52 26.33 12.50
C ASN A 335 -7.90 25.11 11.79
N TYR A 336 -7.93 23.93 12.41
CA TYR A 336 -7.58 22.72 11.69
C TYR A 336 -8.69 22.42 10.69
N PRO A 337 -8.35 22.16 9.43
CA PRO A 337 -9.39 22.10 8.43
C PRO A 337 -10.25 20.83 8.60
N LYS A 338 -11.56 21.03 8.50
CA LYS A 338 -12.55 19.99 8.69
C LYS A 338 -12.78 19.24 7.39
N ARG A 339 -13.29 18.01 7.49
CA ARG A 339 -13.73 17.17 6.36
C ARG A 339 -14.49 17.96 5.27
N ASP A 340 -15.38 18.86 5.68
CA ASP A 340 -16.25 19.63 4.79
C ASP A 340 -15.57 20.86 4.15
N ASN A 341 -14.40 21.29 4.65
CA ASN A 341 -13.66 22.42 4.08
C ASN A 341 -13.13 22.15 2.66
N SER A 342 -13.14 20.88 2.23
CA SER A 342 -12.73 20.46 0.90
C SER A 342 -13.72 20.79 -0.22
N PHE A 343 -14.92 21.27 0.12
CA PHE A 343 -15.93 21.69 -0.85
C PHE A 343 -15.99 23.21 -1.08
N ILE A 344 -15.13 24.02 -0.44
CA ILE A 344 -15.27 25.48 -0.42
C ILE A 344 -13.95 26.19 -0.81
N SER A 345 -13.58 26.17 -2.10
CA SER A 345 -12.84 27.27 -2.74
C SER A 345 -12.67 27.00 -4.23
N SER A 346 -13.37 27.76 -5.06
CA SER A 346 -13.24 27.75 -6.53
C SER A 346 -12.01 28.51 -7.05
N THR A 347 -11.07 28.92 -6.19
CA THR A 347 -9.96 29.81 -6.58
C THR A 347 -8.57 29.31 -6.19
N THR A 348 -8.47 28.23 -5.41
CA THR A 348 -7.19 27.58 -5.09
C THR A 348 -7.39 26.07 -5.15
N ASN A 349 -7.07 25.47 -6.30
CA ASN A 349 -7.01 24.01 -6.45
C ASN A 349 -5.85 23.45 -5.62
N VAL A 350 -6.01 23.41 -4.31
CA VAL A 350 -5.16 22.59 -3.44
C VAL A 350 -5.84 21.23 -3.43
N SER A 351 -5.27 20.27 -4.16
CA SER A 351 -5.75 18.89 -4.12
C SER A 351 -5.52 18.33 -2.71
N TRP A 352 -6.46 17.53 -2.19
CA TRP A 352 -6.35 16.82 -0.90
C TRP A 352 -4.98 16.15 -0.64
N PRO A 353 -4.23 15.64 -1.64
CA PRO A 353 -2.86 15.16 -1.43
C PRO A 353 -1.87 16.22 -0.95
N GLN A 354 -1.96 17.47 -1.40
CA GLN A 354 -1.07 18.55 -0.94
C GLN A 354 -1.36 18.90 0.53
N TYR A 355 -2.64 18.90 0.92
CA TYR A 355 -3.11 19.06 2.29
C TYR A 355 -2.54 18.03 3.27
N ILE A 356 -2.40 16.78 2.81
CA ILE A 356 -1.83 15.64 3.53
C ILE A 356 -0.32 15.78 3.68
N LEU A 357 0.36 16.20 2.62
CA LEU A 357 1.79 16.45 2.63
C LEU A 357 2.17 17.64 3.53
N ASP A 358 1.25 18.58 3.71
CA ASP A 358 1.41 19.77 4.56
C ASP A 358 1.04 19.51 6.04
N LYS A 359 0.72 18.27 6.47
CA LYS A 359 0.40 17.95 7.88
C LYS A 359 1.51 18.35 8.86
N GLY A 360 2.78 18.27 8.44
CA GLY A 360 3.93 18.74 9.22
C GLY A 360 4.08 20.27 9.27
N ASN A 361 3.34 21.01 8.43
CA ASN A 361 3.37 22.48 8.38
C ASN A 361 2.28 23.12 9.24
N TRP A 362 1.33 22.33 9.77
CA TRP A 362 0.30 22.84 10.68
C TRP A 362 0.90 23.08 12.05
N THR A 363 0.99 24.35 12.41
CA THR A 363 1.53 24.77 13.70
C THR A 363 0.55 25.69 14.43
N GLY A 364 0.44 25.51 15.73
CA GLY A 364 -0.41 26.34 16.59
C GLY A 364 0.06 26.27 18.05
N SER A 365 -0.63 26.94 18.95
CA SER A 365 -0.29 26.91 20.38
C SER A 365 -1.15 25.90 21.14
N ILE A 366 -0.62 25.34 22.23
CA ILE A 366 -1.37 24.40 23.09
C ILE A 366 -2.71 24.99 23.58
N GLY A 367 -2.79 26.30 23.79
CA GLY A 367 -4.01 26.99 24.20
C GLY A 367 -5.15 27.00 23.16
N GLU A 368 -4.87 26.56 21.93
CA GLU A 368 -5.84 26.41 20.83
C GLU A 368 -6.43 24.99 20.77
N LEU A 369 -6.02 24.13 21.70
CA LEU A 369 -6.51 22.76 21.83
C LEU A 369 -7.65 22.71 22.83
N SER A 370 -8.71 21.96 22.53
CA SER A 370 -9.80 21.71 23.47
C SER A 370 -10.31 20.28 23.38
N GLU A 371 -10.79 19.74 24.52
CA GLU A 371 -11.41 18.42 24.56
C GLU A 371 -12.85 18.50 24.03
N SER A 372 -13.26 17.49 23.28
CA SER A 372 -14.63 17.27 22.83
C SER A 372 -14.98 15.79 22.93
N THR A 373 -16.13 15.43 22.37
CA THR A 373 -16.54 14.03 22.21
C THR A 373 -17.01 13.79 20.79
N SER A 374 -16.70 12.62 20.25
CA SER A 374 -17.19 12.20 18.94
C SER A 374 -17.68 10.76 18.97
N SER A 375 -18.77 10.48 18.26
CA SER A 375 -19.23 9.12 18.02
C SER A 375 -18.28 8.41 17.06
N VAL A 376 -18.12 7.11 17.25
CA VAL A 376 -17.35 6.21 16.41
C VAL A 376 -18.25 5.73 15.27
N ASN A 377 -17.92 6.08 14.03
CA ASN A 377 -18.57 5.54 12.83
C ASN A 377 -18.14 4.11 12.56
N SER A 378 -16.82 3.88 12.61
CA SER A 378 -16.23 2.59 12.33
C SER A 378 -14.89 2.43 13.05
N VAL A 379 -14.44 1.18 13.21
CA VAL A 379 -13.14 0.85 13.79
C VAL A 379 -12.33 0.08 12.76
N PRO A 380 -11.62 0.79 11.84
CA PRO A 380 -10.78 0.13 10.86
C PRO A 380 -9.69 -0.73 11.51
N GLN A 381 -9.44 -1.88 10.91
CA GLN A 381 -8.40 -2.82 11.33
C GLN A 381 -7.45 -3.08 10.18
N VAL A 382 -6.16 -2.98 10.46
CA VAL A 382 -5.10 -3.07 9.45
C VAL A 382 -3.95 -3.89 10.02
N TYR A 383 -3.58 -4.96 9.32
CA TYR A 383 -2.35 -5.65 9.63
C TYR A 383 -1.17 -4.75 9.26
N SER A 384 -0.27 -4.54 10.21
CA SER A 384 0.99 -3.83 9.99
C SER A 384 2.13 -4.62 10.62
N TRP A 385 3.36 -4.27 10.23
CA TRP A 385 4.56 -4.87 10.80
C TRP A 385 5.38 -3.79 11.49
N GLY A 386 5.60 -4.05 12.77
CA GLY A 386 6.36 -3.23 13.67
C GLY A 386 5.64 -1.98 14.16
N TYR A 387 6.13 -1.48 15.27
CA TYR A 387 5.71 -0.24 15.91
C TYR A 387 6.92 0.45 16.52
N TYR A 388 6.82 1.76 16.69
CA TYR A 388 7.64 2.46 17.65
C TYR A 388 6.99 2.40 19.01
N GLU A 389 7.74 1.89 19.99
CA GLU A 389 7.38 1.97 21.39
C GLU A 389 7.92 3.27 21.97
N LEU A 390 7.03 4.20 22.25
CA LEU A 390 7.33 5.50 22.84
C LEU A 390 7.33 5.38 24.36
N ASN A 391 8.42 5.81 25.00
CA ASN A 391 8.60 5.80 26.45
C ASN A 391 8.29 4.43 27.10
N GLY A 392 8.53 3.33 26.36
CA GLY A 392 8.29 1.95 26.84
C GLY A 392 6.82 1.55 27.03
N SER A 393 5.86 2.29 26.48
CA SER A 393 4.43 2.01 26.70
C SER A 393 3.57 2.18 25.45
N THR A 394 3.57 3.37 24.84
CA THR A 394 2.65 3.69 23.75
C THR A 394 3.21 3.19 22.42
N LYS A 395 2.51 2.25 21.80
CA LYS A 395 2.93 1.57 20.58
C LYS A 395 2.22 2.16 19.38
N VAL A 396 2.97 2.85 18.53
CA VAL A 396 2.41 3.62 17.42
C VAL A 396 2.97 3.08 16.11
N ASN A 397 2.11 3.04 15.09
CA ASN A 397 2.52 2.64 13.75
C ASN A 397 3.64 3.56 13.22
N PRO A 398 4.70 3.02 12.58
CA PRO A 398 5.83 3.82 12.05
C PRO A 398 5.45 4.92 11.06
N GLU A 399 4.35 4.72 10.34
CA GLU A 399 3.86 5.64 9.31
C GLU A 399 2.87 6.68 9.83
N ASP A 400 2.49 6.56 11.10
CA ASP A 400 1.54 7.47 11.73
C ASP A 400 2.25 8.70 12.30
N SER A 401 1.49 9.76 12.56
CA SER A 401 1.99 11.02 13.11
C SER A 401 1.35 11.35 14.44
N ILE A 402 2.18 11.77 15.39
CA ILE A 402 1.74 12.24 16.70
C ILE A 402 1.97 13.75 16.83
N MET A 403 1.20 14.39 17.70
CA MET A 403 1.38 15.80 18.02
C MET A 403 2.64 16.00 18.88
N VAL A 404 3.66 16.63 18.31
CA VAL A 404 4.86 17.10 19.01
C VAL A 404 4.76 18.59 19.30
N TYR A 405 5.55 19.07 20.26
CA TYR A 405 5.60 20.46 20.68
C TYR A 405 7.04 20.97 20.64
N ASP A 406 7.30 21.98 19.83
CA ASP A 406 8.60 22.62 19.69
C ASP A 406 8.43 24.14 19.57
N ASN A 407 9.33 24.91 20.18
CA ASN A 407 9.39 26.37 20.06
C ASN A 407 8.03 27.08 20.28
N SER A 408 7.30 26.65 21.31
CA SER A 408 5.96 27.15 21.68
C SER A 408 4.85 26.83 20.68
N LYS A 409 5.08 25.86 19.78
CA LYS A 409 4.11 25.43 18.78
C LYS A 409 3.96 23.92 18.76
N TYR A 410 2.74 23.43 18.63
CA TYR A 410 2.52 22.03 18.26
C TYR A 410 2.74 21.84 16.75
N GLN A 411 3.08 20.62 16.34
CA GLN A 411 3.08 20.16 14.95
C GLN A 411 2.83 18.65 14.93
N PHE A 412 2.31 18.10 13.84
CA PHE A 412 2.24 16.65 13.68
C PHE A 412 3.53 16.14 13.04
N LYS A 413 4.20 15.23 13.75
CA LYS A 413 5.47 14.64 13.30
C LYS A 413 5.31 13.13 13.15
N PRO A 414 5.73 12.54 12.02
CA PRO A 414 5.72 11.09 11.82
C PRO A 414 6.53 10.38 12.91
N MET A 415 6.06 9.20 13.35
CA MET A 415 6.70 8.42 14.40
C MET A 415 8.15 8.05 14.08
N ARG A 416 8.44 7.73 12.82
CA ARG A 416 9.81 7.47 12.34
C ARG A 416 10.78 8.65 12.52
N ASP A 417 10.26 9.87 12.59
CA ASP A 417 11.08 11.08 12.70
C ASP A 417 11.27 11.50 14.17
N ILE A 418 10.52 10.89 15.10
CA ILE A 418 10.59 11.15 16.54
C ILE A 418 11.95 10.70 17.09
N LYS A 419 12.55 11.55 17.92
CA LYS A 419 13.86 11.29 18.53
C LYS A 419 13.77 11.44 20.05
N VAL A 420 14.70 10.80 20.75
CA VAL A 420 14.90 11.06 22.19
C VAL A 420 15.14 12.56 22.38
N ASN A 421 14.50 13.12 23.43
CA ASN A 421 14.41 14.56 23.75
C ASN A 421 13.44 15.39 22.91
N ASP A 422 12.78 14.83 21.89
CA ASP A 422 11.58 15.48 21.36
C ASP A 422 10.53 15.61 22.48
N VAL A 423 9.58 16.53 22.32
CA VAL A 423 8.50 16.76 23.29
C VAL A 423 7.18 16.52 22.59
N PHE A 424 6.28 15.73 23.19
CA PHE A 424 4.95 15.44 22.67
C PHE A 424 3.84 15.91 23.60
N VAL A 425 2.65 16.13 23.03
CA VAL A 425 1.46 16.59 23.75
C VAL A 425 0.63 15.39 24.17
N THR A 426 0.26 15.35 25.46
CA THR A 426 -0.50 14.26 26.08
C THR A 426 -1.89 14.72 26.52
N LYS A 427 -2.67 13.81 27.10
CA LYS A 427 -3.98 14.08 27.70
C LYS A 427 -3.95 15.25 28.69
N GLY A 428 -4.94 16.14 28.58
CA GLY A 428 -4.97 17.41 29.32
C GLY A 428 -4.06 18.49 28.72
N PHE A 429 -3.54 18.29 27.51
CA PHE A 429 -2.70 19.22 26.76
C PHE A 429 -1.40 19.62 27.49
N VAL A 430 -0.85 18.68 28.25
CA VAL A 430 0.47 18.84 28.87
C VAL A 430 1.55 18.25 27.97
N THR A 431 2.79 18.70 28.17
CA THR A 431 3.93 18.26 27.36
C THR A 431 4.77 17.24 28.10
N GLN A 432 5.30 16.27 27.36
CA GLN A 432 6.19 15.24 27.89
C GLN A 432 7.38 15.01 26.96
N SER A 433 8.57 14.83 27.52
CA SER A 433 9.76 14.47 26.75
C SER A 433 9.77 12.99 26.37
N VAL A 434 10.31 12.70 25.19
CA VAL A 434 10.63 11.36 24.74
C VAL A 434 11.90 10.88 25.45
N SER A 435 11.77 9.94 26.36
CA SER A 435 12.87 9.33 27.11
C SER A 435 13.43 8.10 26.42
N SER A 436 12.61 7.39 25.65
CA SER A 436 13.01 6.25 24.83
C SER A 436 12.12 6.10 23.60
N ILE A 437 12.72 5.59 22.52
CA ILE A 437 12.01 5.17 21.31
C ILE A 437 12.66 3.90 20.79
N ASN A 438 11.88 2.83 20.71
CA ASN A 438 12.37 1.53 20.23
C ASN A 438 11.52 1.08 19.05
N LEU A 439 12.17 0.74 17.93
CA LEU A 439 11.50 0.05 16.84
C LEU A 439 11.40 -1.44 17.19
N VAL A 440 10.18 -1.96 17.27
CA VAL A 440 9.92 -3.39 17.39
C VAL A 440 9.46 -3.90 16.03
N THR A 441 10.04 -4.99 15.53
CA THR A 441 9.69 -5.61 14.25
C THR A 441 8.85 -6.88 14.47
N SER A 442 7.56 -6.70 14.75
CA SER A 442 6.62 -7.81 14.94
C SER A 442 5.32 -7.60 14.17
N GLU A 443 4.69 -8.69 13.71
CA GLU A 443 3.35 -8.65 13.13
C GLU A 443 2.33 -8.25 14.19
N SER A 444 1.45 -7.29 13.86
CA SER A 444 0.35 -6.92 14.75
C SER A 444 -0.85 -6.37 13.98
N ILE A 445 -2.01 -6.40 14.63
CA ILE A 445 -3.23 -5.77 14.13
C ILE A 445 -3.31 -4.38 14.74
N PHE A 446 -3.32 -3.38 13.87
CA PHE A 446 -3.49 -1.99 14.26
C PHE A 446 -4.91 -1.53 13.99
N TYR A 447 -5.37 -0.63 14.84
CA TYR A 447 -6.72 -0.12 14.89
C TYR A 447 -6.69 1.41 14.75
N SER A 448 -7.74 1.94 14.12
CA SER A 448 -8.03 3.36 14.08
C SER A 448 -9.48 3.59 14.51
N LEU A 449 -9.82 4.82 14.86
CA LEU A 449 -11.21 5.24 15.07
C LEU A 449 -11.59 6.23 13.97
N ASP A 450 -12.60 5.87 13.19
CA ASP A 450 -13.28 6.79 12.28
C ASP A 450 -14.37 7.51 13.08
N LEU A 451 -14.24 8.82 13.23
CA LEU A 451 -15.05 9.64 14.13
C LEU A 451 -15.96 10.60 13.33
N GLU A 452 -17.18 10.81 13.81
CA GLU A 452 -18.17 11.65 13.11
C GLU A 452 -17.74 13.11 12.92
N THR A 453 -17.11 13.71 13.92
CA THR A 453 -16.89 15.18 13.96
C THR A 453 -15.43 15.58 14.04
N GLU A 454 -14.61 14.85 14.79
CA GLU A 454 -13.21 15.20 15.07
C GLU A 454 -12.36 13.91 15.12
N ASP A 455 -11.59 13.61 14.07
CA ASP A 455 -10.80 12.36 13.89
C ASP A 455 -9.51 12.27 14.71
N ARG A 456 -9.44 13.02 15.81
CA ARG A 456 -8.30 13.07 16.71
C ARG A 456 -8.74 12.67 18.09
N TYR A 457 -7.98 11.79 18.70
CA TYR A 457 -8.31 11.25 20.02
C TYR A 457 -7.03 10.98 20.80
N PHE A 458 -7.19 10.83 22.12
CA PHE A 458 -6.10 10.44 23.00
C PHE A 458 -5.99 8.93 23.03
N ALA A 459 -4.77 8.42 22.82
CA ALA A 459 -4.49 7.01 22.89
C ALA A 459 -3.15 6.72 23.57
N GLY A 460 -3.09 5.64 24.35
CA GLY A 460 -1.97 5.32 25.23
C GLY A 460 -2.32 5.53 26.71
N ASP A 461 -1.39 5.14 27.57
CA ASP A 461 -1.57 5.25 29.03
C ASP A 461 -1.69 6.72 29.47
N ASP A 462 -2.33 7.00 30.61
CA ASP A 462 -2.62 8.38 31.05
C ASP A 462 -1.36 9.28 31.07
N THR A 463 -0.19 8.73 31.40
CA THR A 463 1.08 9.46 31.46
C THR A 463 1.95 9.35 30.21
N ASN A 464 1.51 8.67 29.14
CA ASN A 464 2.24 8.53 27.87
C ASN A 464 1.29 8.58 26.66
N SER A 465 0.09 9.12 26.84
CA SER A 465 -0.91 9.23 25.79
C SER A 465 -0.42 10.19 24.71
N VAL A 466 -0.71 9.86 23.46
CA VAL A 466 -0.42 10.71 22.30
C VAL A 466 -1.73 11.18 21.67
N ILE A 467 -1.67 12.31 20.98
CA ILE A 467 -2.73 12.80 20.11
C ILE A 467 -2.35 12.42 18.68
N THR A 468 -3.18 11.61 18.02
CA THR A 468 -2.98 11.25 16.62
C THR A 468 -3.32 12.39 15.69
N SER A 469 -2.68 12.39 14.52
CA SER A 469 -3.26 13.08 13.36
C SER A 469 -4.48 12.31 12.85
N ASP A 470 -5.40 12.99 12.15
CA ASP A 470 -6.63 12.39 11.62
C ASP A 470 -6.41 11.00 11.02
N SER A 471 -7.27 10.04 11.42
CA SER A 471 -7.47 8.77 10.74
C SER A 471 -7.94 9.04 9.31
N TYR A 472 -7.12 8.68 8.31
CA TYR A 472 -7.50 8.89 6.91
C TYR A 472 -8.83 8.19 6.57
N TRP A 473 -9.76 8.95 5.98
CA TRP A 473 -10.99 8.45 5.34
C TRP A 473 -10.71 7.66 4.06
#